data_AF-A0A127FBB5-F1
#
_entry.id   AF-A0A127FBB5-F1
#
_cell.length_a   1.000
_cell.length_b   1.000
_cell.length_c   1.000
_cell.angle_alpha   90.00
_cell.angle_beta   90.00
_cell.angle_gamma   90.00
#
_symmetry.space_group_name_H-M   'P 1'
#
loop_
_entity.id
_entity.type
_entity.pdbx_description
1 polymer ?
#
loop_
_entity_poly.entity_id
_entity_poly.type
_entity_poly.pdbx_seq_one_letter_code
_entity_poly.pdbx_strand_id
1 'polypeptide(L)'
;MSDAILIEDRKLLLDSGAIVQIKIWQLPEATKERPHGLKYSLFYGRSGERVVGYDNEAGKGDHRHYREREEPYQFTTYRNLLADFWQDVRKEIEHERS
;
A
#
# COMPACT_ATOMS: atom_id res chain seq x y z
N MET A 1 -5.07 20.26 -16.97
CA MET A 1 -4.50 19.53 -15.82
C MET A 1 -4.39 18.08 -16.24
N SER A 2 -3.20 17.51 -16.23
CA SER A 2 -3.00 16.10 -16.56
C SER A 2 -3.51 15.23 -15.42
N ASP A 3 -4.13 14.11 -15.75
CA ASP A 3 -4.56 13.13 -14.75
C ASP A 3 -3.36 12.33 -14.23
N ALA A 4 -3.53 11.71 -13.06
CA ALA A 4 -2.52 10.81 -12.52
C ALA A 4 -2.34 9.57 -13.42
N ILE A 5 -1.09 9.18 -13.66
CA ILE A 5 -0.76 8.04 -14.53
C ILE A 5 -0.53 6.81 -13.66
N LEU A 6 -1.24 5.71 -13.94
CA LEU A 6 -1.01 4.42 -13.27
C LEU A 6 0.35 3.86 -13.73
N ILE A 7 1.31 3.76 -12.81
CA ILE A 7 2.67 3.29 -13.08
C ILE A 7 2.94 1.88 -12.57
N GLU A 8 2.13 1.38 -11.63
CA GLU A 8 2.13 -0.02 -11.22
C GLU A 8 0.71 -0.49 -10.92
N ASP A 9 0.31 -1.60 -11.52
CA ASP A 9 -0.89 -2.36 -11.17
C ASP A 9 -0.52 -3.84 -11.12
N ARG A 10 -0.44 -4.38 -9.91
CA ARG A 10 -0.13 -5.79 -9.67
C ARG A 10 -1.20 -6.39 -8.77
N LYS A 11 -1.77 -7.50 -9.21
CA LYS A 11 -2.70 -8.30 -8.42
C LYS A 11 -2.20 -9.74 -8.36
N LEU A 12 -2.09 -10.28 -7.14
CA LEU A 12 -1.75 -11.68 -6.89
C LEU A 12 -2.87 -12.32 -6.07
N LEU A 13 -3.30 -13.50 -6.46
CA LEU A 13 -4.11 -14.39 -5.64
C LEU A 13 -3.18 -15.49 -5.13
N LEU A 14 -3.06 -15.61 -3.81
CA LEU A 14 -2.22 -16.62 -3.17
C LEU A 14 -3.02 -17.91 -2.98
N ASP A 15 -2.32 -19.04 -2.88
CA ASP A 15 -2.94 -20.36 -2.64
C ASP A 15 -3.75 -20.42 -1.34
N SER A 16 -3.41 -19.55 -0.37
CA SER A 16 -4.17 -19.41 0.87
C SER A 16 -5.56 -18.80 0.66
N GLY A 17 -5.84 -18.20 -0.51
CA GLY A 17 -7.02 -17.40 -0.80
C GLY A 17 -6.85 -15.91 -0.48
N ALA A 18 -5.70 -15.49 0.04
CA ALA A 18 -5.37 -14.09 0.24
C ALA A 18 -5.04 -13.38 -1.08
N ILE A 19 -5.29 -12.07 -1.12
CA ILE A 19 -5.07 -11.20 -2.27
C ILE A 19 -4.01 -10.18 -1.90
N VAL A 20 -3.01 -10.03 -2.76
CA VAL A 20 -2.13 -8.85 -2.78
C VAL A 20 -2.54 -7.97 -3.95
N GLN A 21 -2.78 -6.68 -3.70
CA GLN A 21 -3.02 -5.69 -4.73
C GLN A 21 -2.10 -4.49 -4.48
N ILE A 22 -1.31 -4.13 -5.49
CA ILE A 22 -0.45 -2.94 -5.47
C ILE A 22 -0.93 -2.06 -6.62
N LYS A 23 -1.32 -0.83 -6.30
CA LYS A 23 -1.59 0.21 -7.29
C LYS A 23 -0.84 1.48 -6.92
N ILE A 24 -0.08 2.00 -7.86
CA ILE A 24 0.70 3.22 -7.68
C ILE A 24 0.48 4.12 -8.89
N TRP A 25 0.13 5.37 -8.62
CA TRP A 25 -0.07 6.41 -9.62
C TRP A 25 0.96 7.53 -9.44
N GLN A 26 1.55 7.97 -10.53
CA GLN A 26 2.32 9.20 -10.61
C GLN A 26 1.36 10.36 -10.77
N LEU A 27 1.38 11.30 -9.82
CA LEU A 27 0.64 12.55 -9.95
C LEU A 27 1.32 13.44 -11.01
N PRO A 28 0.54 14.28 -11.71
CA PRO A 28 1.08 15.24 -12.67
C PRO A 28 2.10 16.18 -12.03
N GLU A 29 1.88 16.55 -10.77
CA GLU A 29 2.73 17.42 -9.96
C GLU A 29 2.69 16.96 -8.50
N ALA A 30 3.77 17.18 -7.76
CA ALA A 30 3.78 17.00 -6.32
C ALA A 30 2.88 18.04 -5.64
N THR A 31 2.18 17.63 -4.58
CA THR A 31 1.30 18.53 -3.81
C THR A 31 1.79 18.66 -2.38
N LYS A 32 1.26 19.65 -1.64
CA LYS A 32 1.56 19.77 -0.19
C LYS A 32 1.19 18.52 0.60
N GLU A 33 0.13 17.81 0.18
CA GLU A 33 -0.31 16.57 0.81
C GLU A 33 0.54 15.36 0.39
N ARG A 34 1.09 15.38 -0.81
CA ARG A 34 1.86 14.28 -1.40
C ARG A 34 3.12 14.86 -2.04
N PRO A 35 4.11 15.29 -1.23
CA PRO A 35 5.30 15.97 -1.71
C PRO A 35 6.19 15.08 -2.58
N HIS A 36 6.06 13.76 -2.43
CA HIS A 36 6.72 12.76 -3.25
C HIS A 36 6.01 12.50 -4.59
N GLY A 37 4.86 13.14 -4.86
CA GLY A 37 4.17 13.07 -6.16
C GLY A 37 3.54 11.72 -6.49
N LEU A 38 3.36 10.82 -5.51
CA LEU A 38 2.71 9.52 -5.74
C LEU A 38 1.37 9.46 -5.01
N LYS A 39 0.40 8.83 -5.65
CA LYS A 39 -0.77 8.25 -4.97
C LYS A 39 -0.58 6.75 -4.95
N TYR A 40 -0.90 6.07 -3.86
CA TYR A 40 -0.75 4.63 -3.81
C TYR A 40 -1.84 3.95 -2.97
N SER A 41 -2.08 2.68 -3.28
CA SER A 41 -2.94 1.77 -2.54
C SER A 41 -2.35 0.37 -2.66
N LEU A 42 -1.71 -0.06 -1.59
CA LEU A 42 -1.16 -1.40 -1.42
C LEU A 42 -2.05 -2.12 -0.42
N PHE A 43 -2.43 -3.35 -0.72
CA PHE A 43 -3.39 -4.12 0.05
C PHE A 43 -2.95 -5.58 0.10
N TYR A 44 -3.03 -6.15 1.30
CA TYR A 44 -2.98 -7.57 1.56
C TYR A 44 -4.12 -7.96 2.49
N GLY A 45 -4.87 -8.99 2.10
CA GLY A 45 -5.98 -9.48 2.90
C GLY A 45 -6.88 -10.41 2.12
N ARG A 46 -8.09 -10.63 2.63
CA ARG A 46 -9.09 -11.55 2.10
C ARG A 46 -10.38 -10.80 1.81
N SER A 47 -11.35 -11.48 1.22
CA SER A 47 -12.67 -10.88 1.00
C SER A 47 -13.26 -10.38 2.32
N GLY A 48 -13.45 -9.07 2.44
CA GLY A 48 -13.98 -8.43 3.65
C GLY A 48 -12.97 -8.15 4.76
N GLU A 49 -11.70 -8.49 4.57
CA GLU A 49 -10.66 -8.35 5.59
C GLU A 49 -9.41 -7.69 5.02
N ARG A 50 -8.99 -6.56 5.61
CA ARG A 50 -7.70 -5.92 5.33
C ARG A 50 -6.72 -6.30 6.44
N VAL A 51 -5.67 -7.02 6.10
CA VAL A 51 -4.64 -7.44 7.06
C VAL A 51 -3.47 -6.46 7.03
N VAL A 52 -2.98 -6.10 5.84
CA VAL A 52 -1.97 -5.04 5.68
C VAL A 52 -2.44 -4.09 4.58
N GLY A 53 -2.30 -2.79 4.79
CA GLY A 53 -2.57 -1.78 3.78
C GLY A 53 -1.63 -0.61 3.90
N TYR A 54 -1.20 -0.05 2.77
CA TYR A 54 -0.50 1.23 2.74
C TYR A 54 -1.23 2.10 1.73
N ASP A 55 -1.69 3.27 2.17
CA ASP A 55 -2.30 4.25 1.28
C ASP A 55 -2.02 5.67 1.77
N ASN A 56 -2.37 6.64 0.93
CA ASN A 56 -2.17 8.04 1.23
C ASN A 56 -3.41 8.88 0.90
N GLU A 57 -4.54 8.45 1.48
CA GLU A 57 -5.81 9.15 1.40
C GLU A 57 -5.67 10.66 1.70
N ALA A 58 -6.40 11.48 0.95
CA ALA A 58 -6.36 12.93 1.11
C ALA A 58 -6.82 13.31 2.53
N GLY A 59 -6.14 14.27 3.15
CA GLY A 59 -6.40 14.68 4.52
C GLY A 59 -5.77 13.81 5.62
N LYS A 60 -5.32 12.57 5.33
CA LYS A 60 -4.60 11.72 6.29
C LYS A 60 -3.09 11.71 6.09
N GLY A 61 -2.65 11.87 4.84
CA GLY A 61 -1.25 11.64 4.47
C GLY A 61 -0.92 10.16 4.39
N ASP A 62 0.37 9.85 4.29
CA ASP A 62 0.88 8.49 4.19
C ASP A 62 0.62 7.73 5.49
N HIS A 63 -0.04 6.57 5.39
CA HIS A 63 -0.33 5.73 6.56
C HIS A 63 -0.37 4.25 6.21
N ARG A 64 -0.22 3.44 7.27
CA ARG A 64 -0.29 1.98 7.20
C ARG A 64 -1.46 1.49 8.04
N HIS A 65 -2.22 0.57 7.45
CA HIS A 65 -3.16 -0.31 8.13
C HIS A 65 -2.44 -1.62 8.43
N TYR A 66 -2.41 -2.03 9.69
CA TYR A 66 -1.89 -3.32 10.12
C TYR A 66 -2.90 -3.96 11.06
N ARG A 67 -3.67 -4.91 10.52
CA ARG A 67 -4.84 -5.52 11.15
C ARG A 67 -5.83 -4.44 11.61
N GLU A 68 -6.10 -4.35 12.90
CA GLU A 68 -7.02 -3.36 13.49
C GLU A 68 -6.36 -2.01 13.80
N ARG A 69 -5.07 -1.84 13.48
CA ARG A 69 -4.31 -0.63 13.78
C ARG A 69 -4.08 0.21 12.54
N GLU A 70 -4.29 1.51 12.66
CA GLU A 70 -3.90 2.51 11.67
C GLU A 70 -2.82 3.40 12.30
N GLU A 71 -1.73 3.64 11.58
CA GLU A 71 -0.64 4.50 12.06
C GLU A 71 0.03 5.28 10.92
N PRO A 72 0.59 6.47 11.20
CA PRO A 72 1.33 7.25 10.21
C PRO A 72 2.50 6.44 9.62
N TYR A 73 2.69 6.56 8.31
CA TYR A 73 3.80 5.95 7.59
C TYR A 73 4.74 7.02 7.07
N GLN A 74 6.02 6.94 7.41
CA GLN A 74 7.02 7.87 6.91
C GLN A 74 7.50 7.43 5.52
N PHE A 75 6.89 7.97 4.47
CA PHE A 75 7.37 7.73 3.11
C PHE A 75 8.81 8.23 2.96
N THR A 76 9.67 7.39 2.37
CA THR A 76 11.06 7.74 2.05
C THR A 76 11.34 7.60 0.57
N THR A 77 11.11 6.41 0.02
CA THR A 77 11.27 6.13 -1.41
C THR A 77 10.24 5.13 -1.88
N TYR A 78 9.97 5.14 -3.19
CA TYR A 78 9.13 4.11 -3.83
C TYR A 78 9.61 2.69 -3.53
N ARG A 79 10.93 2.47 -3.51
CA ARG A 79 11.53 1.15 -3.21
C ARG A 79 11.27 0.73 -1.76
N ASN A 80 11.39 1.66 -0.81
CA ASN A 80 11.16 1.38 0.61
C ASN A 80 9.67 1.12 0.88
N LEU A 81 8.76 1.87 0.26
CA LEU A 81 7.32 1.59 0.33
C LEU A 81 7.00 0.13 -0.05
N LEU A 82 7.54 -0.34 -1.17
CA LEU A 82 7.35 -1.74 -1.58
C LEU A 82 8.03 -2.72 -0.60
N ALA A 83 9.25 -2.42 -0.16
CA ALA A 83 9.99 -3.29 0.75
C ALA A 83 9.30 -3.46 2.10
N ASP A 84 8.83 -2.36 2.70
CA ASP A 84 8.12 -2.35 3.97
C ASP A 84 6.79 -3.11 3.86
N PHE A 85 6.02 -2.84 2.80
CA PHE A 85 4.79 -3.57 2.53
C PHE A 85 5.03 -5.08 2.41
N TRP A 86 6.01 -5.50 1.60
CA TRP A 86 6.32 -6.93 1.45
C TRP A 86 6.87 -7.56 2.73
N GLN A 87 7.57 -6.81 3.57
CA GLN A 87 8.04 -7.29 4.86
C GLN A 87 6.85 -7.63 5.76
N ASP A 88 5.85 -6.75 5.83
CA ASP A 88 4.66 -6.98 6.64
C ASP A 88 3.77 -8.09 6.09
N VAL A 89 3.57 -8.16 4.77
CA VAL A 89 2.89 -9.29 4.13
C VAL A 89 3.59 -10.61 4.45
N ARG A 90 4.93 -10.65 4.41
CA ARG A 90 5.68 -11.86 4.74
C ARG A 90 5.49 -12.27 6.20
N LYS A 91 5.55 -11.32 7.14
CA LYS A 91 5.27 -11.60 8.56
C LYS A 91 3.90 -12.23 8.73
N GLU A 92 2.87 -11.69 8.08
CA GLU A 92 1.51 -12.21 8.19
C GLU A 92 1.35 -13.60 7.58
N ILE A 93 1.96 -13.86 6.42
CA ILE A 93 1.99 -15.20 5.82
C ILE A 93 2.70 -16.22 6.75
N GLU A 94 3.77 -15.82 7.43
CA GLU A 94 4.47 -16.68 8.39
C GLU A 94 3.59 -16.97 9.64
N HIS A 95 2.87 -15.96 10.13
CA HIS A 95 1.91 -16.14 11.23
C HIS A 95 0.73 -17.05 10.85
N GLU A 96 0.22 -16.97 9.62
CA GLU A 96 -0.87 -17.85 9.14
C GLU A 96 -0.47 -19.33 9.02
N ARG A 97 0.84 -19.62 8.92
CA ARG A 97 1.39 -20.97 8.76
C ARG A 97 1.83 -21.63 10.07
N SER A 98 1.84 -20.86 11.16
CA SER A 98 2.25 -21.30 12.50
C SER A 98 1.06 -21.81 13.29
#